data_AF-A0A2H1VEJ2-F1
#
_entry.id   AF-A0A2H1VEJ2-F1
#
_cell.length_a   1.000
_cell.length_b   1.000
_cell.length_c   1.000
_cell.angle_alpha   90.00
_cell.angle_beta   90.00
_cell.angle_gamma   90.00
#
_symmetry.space_group_name_H-M   'P 1'
#
loop_
_entity.id
_entity.type
_entity.pdbx_description
1 polymer ?
#
loop_
_entity_poly.entity_id
_entity_poly.type
_entity_poly.pdbx_seq_one_letter_code
_entity_poly.pdbx_strand_id
1 'polypeptide(L)'
;MGVPKFFRYTSERYPCLNELVKQYQIPDFDNMYLDMNGIIHNCSHPDDSNPHFRITEKKIFEDIFHYLTILFQIIKPKKLFFMAIDGVAPRAKMNQQRGRRFRSAREAEKLEEEARNKGETLPTEKRFDSNCITPGTVFMARLHEQLRYFVKSKISTDPLWAKVKVILSGHETPGEGEHKIMDYIRWSRSQPDYDPNTRHCLYGLDADLIMLGMCTHEPHFALLREEVKFGKSTNRTTSPEETNFYLLHLSLLREYLEQEFISIKDGLPFQYDLEKIVDDWVLMGFLVGNDFIPNLPNMHISNDALPVLYNTYMKVLPTLDGYINEAGDLNLRRFEVFMQELAKIDMEKFQDTYADLKYFEAKTGRRPNANERRD
;
A
#
# COMPACT_ATOMS: atom_id res chain seq x y z
N MET A 1 -3.64 -0.33 3.90
CA MET A 1 -2.61 0.02 4.90
C MET A 1 -1.84 1.21 4.37
N GLY A 2 -0.85 1.73 5.12
CA GLY A 2 0.00 2.79 4.60
C GLY A 2 -0.66 4.17 4.59
N VAL A 3 -0.39 4.95 3.55
CA VAL A 3 -0.89 6.33 3.42
C VAL A 3 -2.35 6.38 2.92
N PRO A 4 -3.34 6.77 3.76
CA PRO A 4 -4.74 6.74 3.36
C PRO A 4 -5.03 7.70 2.20
N LYS A 5 -5.81 7.23 1.20
CA LYS A 5 -6.21 8.00 0.00
C LYS A 5 -5.07 8.42 -0.95
N PHE A 6 -3.84 7.97 -0.70
CA PHE A 6 -2.67 8.37 -1.50
C PHE A 6 -2.75 7.93 -2.96
N PHE A 7 -3.15 6.68 -3.22
CA PHE A 7 -3.37 6.18 -4.57
C PHE A 7 -4.40 7.03 -5.33
N ARG A 8 -5.51 7.39 -4.68
CA ARG A 8 -6.56 8.21 -5.27
C ARG A 8 -6.03 9.60 -5.63
N TYR A 9 -5.37 10.27 -4.68
CA TYR A 9 -4.78 11.58 -4.89
C TYR A 9 -3.77 11.57 -6.05
N THR A 10 -2.86 10.60 -6.06
CA THR A 10 -1.82 10.46 -7.09
C THR A 10 -2.45 10.23 -8.47
N SER A 11 -3.49 9.40 -8.54
CA SER A 11 -4.24 9.13 -9.78
C SER A 11 -5.03 10.35 -10.29
N GLU A 12 -5.59 11.15 -9.39
CA GLU A 12 -6.33 12.38 -9.75
C GLU A 12 -5.36 13.51 -10.18
N ARG A 13 -4.21 13.64 -9.52
CA ARG A 13 -3.18 14.65 -9.85
C ARG A 13 -2.44 14.33 -11.15
N TYR A 14 -2.14 13.05 -11.37
CA TYR A 14 -1.37 12.56 -12.52
C TYR A 14 -2.23 11.56 -13.31
N PRO A 15 -3.13 12.04 -14.19
CA PRO A 15 -4.21 11.23 -14.76
C PRO A 15 -3.72 10.13 -15.72
N CYS A 16 -2.55 10.28 -16.32
CA CYS A 16 -2.01 9.30 -17.27
C CYS A 16 -1.26 8.13 -16.62
N LEU A 17 -1.20 8.06 -15.28
CA LEU A 17 -0.48 6.98 -14.59
C LEU A 17 -1.12 5.61 -14.73
N ASN A 18 -2.45 5.56 -14.81
CA ASN A 18 -3.21 4.33 -14.75
C ASN A 18 -3.66 3.89 -16.13
N GLU A 19 -3.26 2.68 -16.51
CA GLU A 19 -3.69 2.03 -17.73
C GLU A 19 -4.64 0.88 -17.41
N LEU A 20 -5.84 0.89 -17.99
CA LEU A 20 -6.78 -0.23 -17.87
C LEU A 20 -6.21 -1.44 -18.62
N VAL A 21 -6.05 -2.54 -17.90
CA VAL A 21 -5.52 -3.79 -18.43
C VAL A 21 -6.50 -4.39 -19.44
N LYS A 22 -6.05 -4.51 -20.69
CA LYS A 22 -6.73 -5.28 -21.75
C LYS A 22 -5.76 -6.35 -22.25
N GLN A 23 -6.24 -7.57 -22.46
CA GLN A 23 -5.41 -8.77 -22.72
C GLN A 23 -4.34 -8.61 -23.83
N TYR A 24 -4.52 -7.69 -24.78
CA TYR A 24 -3.62 -7.49 -25.93
C TYR A 24 -2.72 -6.24 -25.82
N GLN A 25 -2.83 -5.46 -24.74
CA GLN A 25 -2.16 -4.17 -24.60
C GLN A 25 -1.13 -4.13 -23.47
N ILE A 26 -1.01 -5.21 -22.70
CA ILE A 26 -0.11 -5.28 -21.55
C ILE A 26 1.35 -5.33 -22.03
N PRO A 27 2.23 -4.43 -21.53
CA PRO A 27 3.66 -4.53 -21.77
C PRO A 27 4.20 -5.88 -21.28
N ASP A 28 5.21 -6.41 -21.95
CA ASP A 28 5.91 -7.58 -21.45
C ASP A 28 6.62 -7.27 -20.11
N PHE A 29 6.54 -8.18 -19.14
CA PHE A 29 7.26 -8.08 -17.87
C PHE A 29 8.24 -9.24 -17.70
N ASP A 30 9.40 -8.94 -17.11
CA ASP A 30 10.41 -9.96 -16.80
C ASP A 30 10.09 -10.62 -15.46
N ASN A 31 9.79 -9.79 -14.45
CA ASN A 31 9.57 -10.23 -13.09
C ASN A 31 8.21 -9.77 -12.59
N MET A 32 7.44 -10.70 -12.02
CA MET A 32 6.18 -10.42 -11.32
C MET A 32 6.29 -10.78 -9.85
N TYR A 33 5.86 -9.87 -8.99
CA TYR A 33 5.89 -10.00 -7.53
C TYR A 33 4.47 -9.89 -6.97
N LEU A 34 4.09 -10.78 -6.06
CA LEU A 34 2.80 -10.78 -5.40
C LEU A 34 2.97 -10.60 -3.90
N ASP A 35 2.38 -9.54 -3.36
CA ASP A 35 2.02 -9.52 -1.94
C ASP A 35 0.73 -10.32 -1.76
N MET A 36 0.87 -11.49 -1.13
CA MET A 36 -0.20 -12.47 -0.99
C MET A 36 -1.22 -12.09 0.08
N ASN A 37 -0.88 -11.22 1.03
CA ASN A 37 -1.74 -10.97 2.18
C ASN A 37 -3.10 -10.39 1.74
N GLY A 38 -3.11 -9.43 0.81
CA GLY A 38 -4.35 -8.91 0.23
C GLY A 38 -5.22 -9.99 -0.43
N ILE A 39 -4.59 -10.91 -1.17
CA ILE A 39 -5.27 -12.04 -1.83
C ILE A 39 -5.90 -12.98 -0.78
N ILE A 40 -5.15 -13.36 0.25
CA ILE A 40 -5.62 -14.27 1.30
C ILE A 40 -6.82 -13.65 2.03
N HIS A 41 -6.78 -12.36 2.33
CA HIS A 41 -7.91 -11.64 2.94
C HIS A 41 -9.13 -11.65 2.02
N ASN A 42 -8.98 -11.24 0.75
CA ASN A 42 -10.07 -11.17 -0.21
C ASN A 42 -10.73 -12.53 -0.46
N CYS A 43 -9.96 -13.62 -0.55
CA CYS A 43 -10.48 -14.96 -0.78
C CYS A 43 -11.10 -15.61 0.47
N SER A 44 -10.79 -15.14 1.68
CA SER A 44 -11.26 -15.76 2.92
C SER A 44 -12.45 -15.05 3.57
N HIS A 45 -12.60 -13.75 3.35
CA HIS A 45 -13.72 -12.96 3.87
C HIS A 45 -13.98 -11.77 2.93
N PRO A 46 -14.57 -12.01 1.74
CA PRO A 46 -14.82 -10.95 0.76
C PRO A 46 -15.81 -9.89 1.26
N ASP A 47 -16.69 -10.27 2.21
CA ASP A 47 -17.65 -9.38 2.86
C ASP A 47 -17.61 -9.54 4.38
N ASP A 48 -16.83 -8.69 5.03
CA ASP A 48 -16.73 -8.65 6.50
C ASP A 48 -17.99 -8.15 7.21
N SER A 49 -18.89 -7.49 6.47
CA SER A 49 -20.10 -6.88 7.02
C SER A 49 -21.27 -7.85 7.14
N ASN A 50 -21.16 -9.03 6.52
CA ASN A 50 -22.21 -10.05 6.54
C ASN A 50 -21.99 -11.08 7.67
N PRO A 51 -22.78 -11.04 8.77
CA PRO A 51 -22.63 -11.98 9.88
C PRO A 51 -23.03 -13.42 9.53
N HIS A 52 -23.73 -13.64 8.41
CA HIS A 52 -24.17 -14.96 7.93
C HIS A 52 -23.16 -15.65 7.02
N PHE A 53 -22.13 -14.95 6.55
CA PHE A 53 -21.18 -15.52 5.61
C PHE A 53 -20.38 -16.67 6.25
N ARG A 54 -20.28 -17.80 5.54
CA ARG A 54 -19.49 -18.97 5.92
C ARG A 54 -18.71 -19.48 4.73
N ILE A 55 -17.47 -19.88 4.98
CA ILE A 55 -16.58 -20.42 3.96
C ILE A 55 -15.70 -21.51 4.59
N THR A 56 -15.44 -22.55 3.81
CA THR A 56 -14.54 -23.63 4.24
C THR A 56 -13.11 -23.33 3.83
N GLU A 57 -12.15 -23.81 4.62
CA GLU A 57 -10.72 -23.65 4.29
C GLU A 57 -10.36 -24.20 2.91
N LYS A 58 -10.98 -25.33 2.51
CA LYS A 58 -10.81 -25.89 1.16
C LYS A 58 -11.20 -24.89 0.07
N LYS A 59 -12.37 -24.24 0.23
CA LYS A 59 -12.85 -23.23 -0.73
C LYS A 59 -11.93 -22.01 -0.76
N ILE A 60 -11.45 -21.53 0.39
CA ILE A 60 -10.46 -20.45 0.46
C ILE A 60 -9.22 -20.79 -0.37
N PHE A 61 -8.69 -22.00 -0.24
CA PHE A 61 -7.49 -22.42 -0.99
C PHE A 61 -7.75 -22.52 -2.49
N GLU A 62 -8.90 -23.07 -2.90
CA GLU A 62 -9.33 -23.10 -4.30
C GLU A 62 -9.42 -21.69 -4.90
N ASP A 63 -9.99 -20.75 -4.15
CA ASP A 63 -10.15 -19.35 -4.58
C ASP A 63 -8.79 -18.65 -4.69
N ILE A 64 -7.87 -18.86 -3.74
CA ILE A 64 -6.50 -18.33 -3.82
C ILE A 64 -5.78 -18.88 -5.08
N PHE A 65 -5.86 -20.18 -5.33
CA PHE A 65 -5.19 -20.82 -6.48
C PHE A 65 -5.73 -20.34 -7.81
N HIS A 66 -7.05 -20.13 -7.87
CA HIS A 66 -7.71 -19.58 -9.03
C HIS A 66 -7.26 -18.12 -9.26
N TYR A 67 -7.27 -17.29 -8.21
CA TYR A 67 -6.79 -15.91 -8.26
C TYR A 67 -5.34 -15.81 -8.76
N LEU A 68 -4.44 -16.63 -8.20
CA LEU A 68 -3.04 -16.71 -8.63
C LEU A 68 -2.88 -17.10 -10.10
N THR A 69 -3.71 -18.04 -10.57
CA THR A 69 -3.69 -18.47 -11.97
C THR A 69 -4.07 -17.30 -12.89
N ILE A 70 -5.10 -16.53 -12.53
CA ILE A 70 -5.56 -15.38 -13.32
C ILE A 70 -4.50 -14.29 -13.35
N LEU A 71 -3.95 -13.91 -12.19
CA LEU A 71 -2.88 -12.89 -12.14
C LEU A 71 -1.66 -13.29 -12.98
N PHE A 72 -1.22 -14.55 -12.88
CA PHE A 72 -0.11 -15.06 -13.70
C PHE A 72 -0.44 -15.00 -15.20
N GLN A 73 -1.67 -15.34 -15.59
CA GLN A 73 -2.12 -15.30 -16.98
C GLN A 73 -2.28 -13.88 -17.53
N ILE A 74 -2.59 -12.90 -16.67
CA ILE A 74 -2.66 -11.48 -17.05
C ILE A 74 -1.26 -10.97 -17.39
N ILE A 75 -0.29 -11.15 -16.50
CA ILE A 75 1.04 -10.53 -16.62
C ILE A 75 2.04 -11.36 -17.45
N LYS A 76 1.94 -12.70 -17.40
CA LYS A 76 2.82 -13.64 -18.11
C LYS A 76 4.31 -13.31 -17.95
N PRO A 77 4.84 -13.30 -16.69
CA PRO A 77 6.23 -12.95 -16.45
C PRO A 77 7.18 -13.87 -17.23
N LYS A 78 8.29 -13.32 -17.73
CA LYS A 78 9.24 -14.07 -18.58
C LYS A 78 10.37 -14.76 -17.81
N LYS A 79 10.80 -14.19 -16.69
CA LYS A 79 11.99 -14.64 -15.94
C LYS A 79 11.63 -15.10 -14.52
N LEU A 80 10.86 -14.30 -13.76
CA LEU A 80 10.59 -14.54 -12.35
C LEU A 80 9.11 -14.37 -11.99
N PHE A 81 8.60 -15.29 -11.16
CA PHE A 81 7.34 -15.15 -10.44
C PHE A 81 7.57 -15.33 -8.94
N PHE A 82 7.48 -14.25 -8.17
CA PHE A 82 7.77 -14.20 -6.75
C PHE A 82 6.49 -14.00 -5.93
N MET A 83 6.17 -14.94 -5.05
CA MET A 83 5.04 -14.86 -4.13
C MET A 83 5.54 -14.67 -2.70
N ALA A 84 5.14 -13.57 -2.07
CA ALA A 84 5.53 -13.23 -0.71
C ALA A 84 4.32 -13.28 0.23
N ILE A 85 4.43 -14.04 1.30
CA ILE A 85 3.45 -14.08 2.40
C ILE A 85 4.11 -13.44 3.61
N ASP A 86 3.37 -12.64 4.38
CA ASP A 86 3.87 -12.09 5.64
C ASP A 86 4.40 -13.17 6.57
N GLY A 87 5.61 -12.96 7.06
CA GLY A 87 6.20 -13.65 8.19
C GLY A 87 6.13 -12.81 9.46
N VAL A 88 6.98 -13.13 10.43
CA VAL A 88 7.07 -12.36 11.67
C VAL A 88 7.53 -10.93 11.36
N ALA A 89 6.65 -9.96 11.60
CA ALA A 89 6.89 -8.54 11.38
C ALA A 89 7.77 -7.90 12.48
N PRO A 90 8.47 -6.78 12.20
CA PRO A 90 9.19 -6.02 13.21
C PRO A 90 8.27 -5.44 14.28
N ARG A 91 8.82 -5.21 15.47
CA ARG A 91 8.08 -4.70 16.65
C ARG A 91 7.30 -3.42 16.36
N ALA A 92 7.82 -2.55 15.49
CA ALA A 92 7.16 -1.30 15.11
C ALA A 92 5.77 -1.55 14.48
N LYS A 93 5.61 -2.56 13.62
CA LYS A 93 4.31 -2.90 13.02
C LYS A 93 3.44 -3.78 13.93
N MET A 94 4.03 -4.51 14.88
CA MET A 94 3.28 -5.40 15.77
C MET A 94 2.17 -4.69 16.57
N ASN A 95 2.41 -3.46 17.03
CA ASN A 95 1.41 -2.68 17.77
C ASN A 95 0.20 -2.35 16.87
N GLN A 96 0.48 -1.93 15.64
CA GLN A 96 -0.54 -1.59 14.66
C GLN A 96 -1.31 -2.85 14.20
N GLN A 97 -0.62 -3.98 13.98
CA GLN A 97 -1.26 -5.28 13.71
C GLN A 97 -2.16 -5.72 14.87
N ARG A 98 -1.68 -5.64 16.12
CA ARG A 98 -2.47 -5.97 17.31
C ARG A 98 -3.73 -5.13 17.41
N GLY A 99 -3.62 -3.82 17.17
CA GLY A 99 -4.78 -2.91 17.16
C GLY A 99 -5.82 -3.29 16.11
N ARG A 100 -5.38 -3.65 14.89
CA ARG A 100 -6.26 -4.10 13.81
C ARG A 100 -6.99 -5.39 14.17
N ARG A 101 -6.27 -6.39 14.68
CA ARG A 101 -6.84 -7.69 15.10
C ARG A 101 -7.87 -7.53 16.21
N PHE A 102 -7.56 -6.70 17.21
CA PHE A 102 -8.49 -6.41 18.29
C PHE A 102 -9.78 -5.73 17.80
N ARG A 103 -9.66 -4.75 16.88
CA ARG A 103 -10.84 -4.11 16.27
C ARG A 103 -11.67 -5.09 15.47
N SER A 104 -11.06 -5.88 14.60
CA SER A 104 -11.75 -6.87 13.76
C SER A 104 -12.54 -7.89 14.62
N ALA A 105 -11.92 -8.42 15.68
CA ALA A 105 -12.60 -9.34 16.59
C ALA A 105 -13.82 -8.68 17.28
N ARG A 106 -13.66 -7.44 17.76
CA ARG A 106 -14.75 -6.70 18.42
C ARG A 106 -15.87 -6.30 17.47
N GLU A 107 -15.54 -5.94 16.23
CA GLU A 107 -16.54 -5.61 15.20
C GLU A 107 -17.32 -6.85 14.78
N ALA A 108 -16.65 -8.00 14.63
CA ALA A 108 -17.31 -9.27 14.34
C ALA A 108 -18.29 -9.68 15.46
N GLU A 109 -17.88 -9.56 16.72
CA GLU A 109 -18.74 -9.85 17.88
C GLU A 109 -19.99 -8.95 17.90
N LYS A 110 -19.81 -7.64 17.72
CA LYS A 110 -20.94 -6.69 17.64
C LYS A 110 -21.90 -7.00 16.50
N LEU A 111 -21.38 -7.34 15.32
CA LEU A 111 -22.22 -7.69 14.16
C LEU A 111 -23.08 -8.93 14.44
N GLU A 112 -22.53 -9.94 15.12
CA GLU A 112 -23.30 -11.12 15.53
C GLU A 112 -24.35 -10.81 16.59
N GLU A 113 -24.02 -9.97 17.58
CA GLU A 113 -24.97 -9.50 18.60
C GLU A 113 -26.12 -8.70 17.98
N GLU A 114 -25.82 -7.78 17.06
CA GLU A 114 -26.82 -6.97 16.36
C GLU A 114 -27.76 -7.86 15.52
N ALA A 115 -27.23 -8.87 14.83
CA ALA A 115 -28.04 -9.83 14.07
C ALA A 115 -28.97 -10.64 15.00
N ARG A 116 -28.46 -11.13 16.14
CA ARG A 116 -29.28 -11.85 17.13
C ARG A 116 -30.36 -10.95 17.73
N ASN A 117 -30.04 -9.69 18.03
CA ASN A 117 -30.99 -8.71 18.56
C ASN A 117 -32.08 -8.35 17.56
N LYS A 118 -31.80 -8.43 16.25
CA LYS A 118 -32.79 -8.31 15.17
C LYS A 118 -33.65 -9.58 14.98
N GLY A 119 -33.39 -10.63 15.76
CA GLY A 119 -34.08 -11.92 15.65
C GLY A 119 -33.58 -12.80 14.50
N GLU A 120 -32.43 -12.49 13.92
CA GLU A 120 -31.85 -13.28 12.82
C GLU A 120 -31.24 -14.57 13.37
N THR A 121 -31.47 -15.69 12.67
CA THR A 121 -30.87 -16.98 13.01
C THR A 121 -29.54 -17.11 12.30
N LEU A 122 -28.45 -17.04 13.07
CA LEU A 122 -27.10 -17.21 12.53
C LEU A 122 -26.83 -18.67 12.17
N PRO A 123 -25.99 -18.94 11.14
CA PRO A 123 -25.55 -20.29 10.82
C PRO A 123 -24.88 -20.97 12.02
N THR A 124 -25.13 -22.28 12.16
CA THR A 124 -24.55 -23.12 13.23
C THR A 124 -23.05 -23.33 13.07
N GLU A 125 -22.55 -23.26 11.84
CA GLU A 125 -21.11 -23.29 11.55
C GLU A 125 -20.42 -22.04 12.10
N LYS A 126 -19.17 -22.20 12.54
CA LYS A 126 -18.37 -21.06 13.02
C LYS A 126 -17.97 -20.17 11.84
N ARG A 127 -18.02 -18.85 12.06
CA ARG A 127 -17.44 -17.88 11.13
C ARG A 127 -15.93 -18.12 11.01
N PHE A 128 -15.37 -17.87 9.83
CA PHE A 128 -13.93 -17.85 9.64
C PHE A 128 -13.31 -16.68 10.41
N ASP A 129 -12.37 -16.97 11.31
CA ASP A 129 -11.65 -15.95 12.07
C ASP A 129 -10.41 -15.49 11.29
N SER A 130 -10.47 -14.28 10.72
CA SER A 130 -9.39 -13.69 9.93
C SER A 130 -8.10 -13.46 10.73
N ASN A 131 -8.14 -13.47 12.06
CA ASN A 131 -6.93 -13.39 12.89
C ASN A 131 -5.99 -14.59 12.69
N CYS A 132 -6.50 -15.71 12.15
CA CYS A 132 -5.68 -16.85 11.81
C CYS A 132 -4.74 -16.59 10.61
N ILE A 133 -4.93 -15.49 9.87
CA ILE A 133 -4.00 -14.99 8.85
C ILE A 133 -2.83 -14.28 9.55
N THR A 134 -2.08 -15.06 10.32
CA THR A 134 -0.92 -14.63 11.11
C THR A 134 0.13 -15.74 11.05
N PRO A 135 1.42 -15.41 10.89
CA PRO A 135 2.49 -16.41 10.93
C PRO A 135 2.42 -17.26 12.21
N GLY A 136 2.65 -18.56 12.06
CA GLY A 136 2.66 -19.51 13.18
C GLY A 136 1.30 -20.10 13.54
N THR A 137 0.21 -19.71 12.87
CA THR A 137 -1.07 -20.42 13.03
C THR A 137 -1.11 -21.72 12.21
N VAL A 138 -1.98 -22.64 12.63
CA VAL A 138 -2.19 -23.91 11.91
C VAL A 138 -2.77 -23.66 10.51
N PHE A 139 -3.63 -22.65 10.36
CA PHE A 139 -4.16 -22.23 9.06
C PHE A 139 -3.03 -21.84 8.10
N MET A 140 -2.10 -20.98 8.52
CA MET A 140 -1.00 -20.55 7.66
C MET A 140 -0.05 -21.69 7.30
N ALA A 141 0.20 -22.63 8.23
CA ALA A 141 1.00 -23.82 7.97
C ALA A 141 0.36 -24.72 6.90
N ARG A 142 -0.97 -24.94 6.98
CA ARG A 142 -1.70 -25.72 5.97
C ARG A 142 -1.74 -24.98 4.62
N LEU A 143 -2.03 -23.68 4.62
CA LEU A 143 -2.02 -22.86 3.41
C LEU A 143 -0.66 -22.91 2.71
N HIS A 144 0.44 -22.84 3.48
CA HIS A 144 1.79 -22.92 2.93
C HIS A 144 2.06 -24.25 2.22
N GLU A 145 1.72 -25.38 2.84
CA GLU A 145 1.87 -26.70 2.20
C GLU A 145 1.00 -26.84 0.95
N GLN A 146 -0.23 -26.32 0.98
CA GLN A 146 -1.13 -26.33 -0.16
C GLN A 146 -0.60 -25.46 -1.31
N LEU A 147 -0.02 -24.29 -1.02
CA LEU A 147 0.64 -23.45 -2.03
C LEU A 147 1.86 -24.13 -2.64
N ARG A 148 2.68 -24.82 -1.83
CA ARG A 148 3.82 -25.61 -2.35
C ARG A 148 3.35 -26.70 -3.30
N TYR A 149 2.27 -27.41 -2.95
CA TYR A 149 1.67 -28.41 -3.83
C TYR A 149 1.14 -27.77 -5.13
N PHE A 150 0.40 -26.67 -5.02
CA PHE A 150 -0.13 -25.93 -6.16
C PHE A 150 0.98 -25.50 -7.13
N VAL A 151 2.06 -24.88 -6.63
CA VAL A 151 3.19 -24.44 -7.45
C VAL A 151 3.86 -25.63 -8.15
N LYS A 152 4.13 -26.72 -7.44
CA LYS A 152 4.70 -27.95 -8.03
C LYS A 152 3.80 -28.51 -9.13
N SER A 153 2.49 -28.55 -8.88
CA SER A 153 1.51 -28.99 -9.87
C SER A 153 1.54 -28.09 -11.10
N LYS A 154 1.49 -26.76 -10.94
CA LYS A 154 1.50 -25.80 -12.04
C LYS A 154 2.78 -25.88 -12.88
N ILE A 155 3.95 -25.97 -12.25
CA ILE A 155 5.21 -26.16 -12.99
C ILE A 155 5.20 -27.46 -13.80
N SER A 156 4.56 -28.52 -13.29
CA SER A 156 4.51 -29.82 -13.96
C SER A 156 3.47 -29.90 -15.08
N THR A 157 2.37 -29.13 -14.99
CA THR A 157 1.22 -29.24 -15.90
C THR A 157 1.03 -28.05 -16.83
N ASP A 158 1.56 -26.87 -16.50
CA ASP A 158 1.42 -25.63 -17.26
C ASP A 158 2.76 -25.24 -17.92
N PRO A 159 2.88 -25.31 -19.26
CA PRO A 159 4.09 -24.96 -19.99
C PRO A 159 4.57 -23.52 -19.80
N LEU A 160 3.69 -22.59 -19.39
CA LEU A 160 4.09 -21.22 -19.10
C LEU A 160 4.83 -21.12 -17.77
N TRP A 161 4.36 -21.83 -16.74
CA TRP A 161 5.00 -21.87 -15.42
C TRP A 161 6.35 -22.58 -15.47
N ALA A 162 6.49 -23.61 -16.31
CA ALA A 162 7.73 -24.37 -16.47
C ALA A 162 8.91 -23.52 -16.99
N LYS A 163 8.65 -22.37 -17.63
CA LYS A 163 9.68 -21.48 -18.21
C LYS A 163 10.17 -20.40 -17.25
N VAL A 164 9.51 -20.23 -16.11
CA VAL A 164 9.71 -19.10 -15.20
C VAL A 164 10.28 -19.61 -13.88
N LYS A 165 11.24 -18.89 -13.30
CA LYS A 165 11.70 -19.17 -11.94
C LYS A 165 10.58 -18.78 -10.96
N VAL A 166 10.04 -19.75 -10.23
CA VAL A 166 9.02 -19.49 -9.20
C VAL A 166 9.65 -19.48 -7.83
N ILE A 167 9.46 -18.40 -7.07
CA ILE A 167 9.90 -18.28 -5.67
C ILE A 167 8.67 -18.09 -4.79
N LEU A 168 8.52 -18.97 -3.79
CA LEU A 168 7.51 -18.83 -2.74
C LEU A 168 8.23 -18.51 -1.43
N SER A 169 8.09 -17.27 -0.96
CA SER A 169 8.58 -16.85 0.34
C SER A 169 7.43 -16.87 1.36
N GLY A 170 7.27 -17.99 2.05
CA GLY A 170 6.16 -18.24 2.97
C GLY A 170 6.22 -17.49 4.30
N HIS A 171 5.26 -17.81 5.18
CA HIS A 171 5.17 -17.25 6.53
C HIS A 171 6.30 -17.71 7.47
N GLU A 172 7.03 -18.75 7.08
CA GLU A 172 8.20 -19.29 7.79
C GLU A 172 9.41 -18.37 7.73
N THR A 173 9.54 -17.58 6.65
CA THR A 173 10.58 -16.56 6.50
C THR A 173 10.16 -15.31 7.26
N PRO A 174 10.97 -14.73 8.17
CA PRO A 174 10.65 -13.47 8.84
C PRO A 174 10.48 -12.29 7.87
N GLY A 175 9.76 -11.24 8.29
CA GLY A 175 9.54 -10.02 7.52
C GLY A 175 8.19 -9.97 6.78
N GLU A 176 7.79 -8.76 6.41
CA GLU A 176 6.58 -8.50 5.62
C GLU A 176 6.75 -8.88 4.14
N GLY A 177 5.65 -9.22 3.47
CA GLY A 177 5.63 -9.60 2.07
C GLY A 177 6.25 -8.53 1.17
N GLU A 178 5.81 -7.28 1.32
CA GLU A 178 6.34 -6.12 0.60
C GLU A 178 7.86 -5.93 0.83
N HIS A 179 8.33 -6.08 2.07
CA HIS A 179 9.75 -5.92 2.40
C HIS A 179 10.61 -7.08 1.88
N LYS A 180 10.12 -8.32 1.92
CA LYS A 180 10.78 -9.50 1.32
C LYS A 180 10.97 -9.32 -0.19
N ILE A 181 9.96 -8.77 -0.86
CA ILE A 181 10.03 -8.44 -2.29
C ILE A 181 11.10 -7.37 -2.53
N MET A 182 11.10 -6.30 -1.75
CA MET A 182 12.08 -5.22 -1.89
C MET A 182 13.51 -5.68 -1.58
N ASP A 183 13.69 -6.55 -0.58
CA ASP A 183 14.97 -7.21 -0.28
C ASP A 183 15.47 -8.03 -1.48
N TYR A 184 14.58 -8.82 -2.10
CA TYR A 184 14.92 -9.60 -3.28
C TYR A 184 15.31 -8.70 -4.47
N ILE A 185 14.57 -7.61 -4.71
CA ILE A 185 14.90 -6.66 -5.77
C ILE A 185 16.27 -6.03 -5.53
N ARG A 186 16.55 -5.54 -4.32
CA ARG A 186 17.87 -4.99 -3.97
C ARG A 186 19.00 -6.00 -4.15
N TRP A 187 18.79 -7.23 -3.70
CA TRP A 187 19.76 -8.32 -3.89
C TRP A 187 19.97 -8.65 -5.37
N SER A 188 18.90 -8.69 -6.16
CA SER A 188 18.99 -8.96 -7.59
C SER A 188 19.78 -7.87 -8.32
N ARG A 189 19.57 -6.59 -7.97
CA ARG A 189 20.28 -5.44 -8.54
C ARG A 189 21.76 -5.41 -8.20
N SER A 190 22.15 -5.96 -7.05
CA SER A 190 23.55 -6.02 -6.64
C SER A 190 24.34 -7.14 -7.32
N GLN A 191 23.69 -8.01 -8.10
CA GLN A 191 24.38 -9.05 -8.84
C GLN A 191 25.12 -8.46 -10.06
N PRO A 192 26.33 -8.94 -10.39
CA PRO A 192 27.13 -8.41 -11.50
C PRO A 192 26.49 -8.55 -12.88
N ASP A 193 25.61 -9.55 -13.06
CA ASP A 193 24.90 -9.88 -14.30
C ASP A 193 23.48 -9.30 -14.36
N TYR A 194 23.13 -8.42 -13.42
CA TYR A 194 21.82 -7.78 -13.41
C TYR A 194 21.60 -6.94 -14.66
N ASP A 195 20.47 -7.16 -15.33
CA ASP A 195 20.01 -6.38 -16.47
C ASP A 195 19.31 -5.10 -15.98
N PRO A 196 19.88 -3.90 -16.19
CA PRO A 196 19.30 -2.64 -15.71
C PRO A 196 17.97 -2.27 -16.36
N ASN A 197 17.57 -2.96 -17.44
CA ASN A 197 16.29 -2.76 -18.11
C ASN A 197 15.28 -3.86 -17.77
N THR A 198 15.52 -4.63 -16.70
CA THR A 198 14.56 -5.60 -16.20
C THR A 198 13.22 -4.90 -15.91
N ARG A 199 12.11 -5.49 -16.38
CA ARG A 199 10.77 -4.92 -16.18
C ARG A 199 10.07 -5.58 -15.02
N HIS A 200 9.67 -4.79 -14.03
CA HIS A 200 9.10 -5.22 -12.77
C HIS A 200 7.59 -4.94 -12.73
N CYS A 201 6.80 -5.94 -12.36
CA CYS A 201 5.38 -5.80 -12.05
C CYS A 201 5.12 -6.26 -10.62
N LEU A 202 4.63 -5.39 -9.75
CA LEU A 202 4.25 -5.73 -8.38
C LEU A 202 2.75 -5.60 -8.19
N TYR A 203 2.10 -6.67 -7.75
CA TYR A 203 0.69 -6.64 -7.42
C TYR A 203 0.47 -6.30 -5.94
N GLY A 204 -0.45 -5.37 -5.70
CA GLY A 204 -0.99 -5.11 -4.36
C GLY A 204 -1.76 -3.78 -4.27
N LEU A 205 -2.62 -3.68 -3.26
CA LEU A 205 -3.53 -2.54 -3.08
C LEU A 205 -3.02 -1.49 -2.10
N ASP A 206 -1.90 -1.73 -1.43
CA ASP A 206 -1.36 -0.78 -0.47
C ASP A 206 -0.69 0.41 -1.17
N ALA A 207 -0.82 1.59 -0.56
CA ALA A 207 -0.20 2.81 -1.07
C ALA A 207 1.32 2.79 -0.90
N ASP A 208 1.81 2.08 0.12
CA ASP A 208 3.23 1.96 0.44
C ASP A 208 4.00 1.29 -0.71
N LEU A 209 3.34 0.42 -1.49
CA LEU A 209 3.94 -0.20 -2.68
C LEU A 209 4.35 0.83 -3.76
N ILE A 210 3.67 1.97 -3.83
CA ILE A 210 4.07 3.08 -4.72
C ILE A 210 5.40 3.64 -4.24
N MET A 211 5.50 3.98 -2.95
CA MET A 211 6.71 4.55 -2.37
C MET A 211 7.88 3.56 -2.41
N LEU A 212 7.64 2.30 -2.03
CA LEU A 212 8.65 1.25 -2.07
C LEU A 212 9.12 0.98 -3.51
N GLY A 213 8.20 0.95 -4.48
CA GLY A 213 8.53 0.81 -5.89
C GLY A 213 9.39 1.97 -6.40
N MET A 214 9.07 3.21 -6.03
CA MET A 214 9.85 4.40 -6.37
C MET A 214 11.26 4.35 -5.76
N CYS A 215 11.40 3.94 -4.49
CA CYS A 215 12.68 3.74 -3.80
C CYS A 215 13.55 2.63 -4.41
N THR A 216 13.02 1.78 -5.29
CA THR A 216 13.89 0.84 -6.02
C THR A 216 14.74 1.55 -7.06
N HIS A 217 14.34 2.75 -7.50
CA HIS A 217 14.95 3.46 -8.63
C HIS A 217 15.00 2.64 -9.93
N GLU A 218 14.20 1.58 -10.05
CA GLU A 218 14.10 0.81 -11.29
C GLU A 218 13.45 1.62 -12.42
N PRO A 219 14.05 1.67 -13.63
CA PRO A 219 13.49 2.45 -14.75
C PRO A 219 12.14 1.93 -15.23
N HIS A 220 11.92 0.62 -15.16
CA HIS A 220 10.73 -0.03 -15.70
C HIS A 220 9.97 -0.78 -14.61
N PHE A 221 9.14 -0.04 -13.88
CA PHE A 221 8.35 -0.59 -12.77
C PHE A 221 6.89 -0.20 -12.90
N ALA A 222 6.00 -1.19 -12.79
CA ALA A 222 4.56 -0.99 -12.75
C ALA A 222 3.92 -1.70 -11.55
N LEU A 223 2.83 -1.14 -11.04
CA LEU A 223 1.99 -1.79 -10.03
C LEU A 223 0.71 -2.31 -10.67
N LEU A 224 0.43 -3.59 -10.50
CA LEU A 224 -0.86 -4.18 -10.87
C LEU A 224 -1.85 -4.02 -9.72
N ARG A 225 -2.99 -3.41 -9.97
CA ARG A 225 -3.99 -3.08 -8.94
C ARG A 225 -5.39 -3.40 -9.44
N GLU A 226 -6.27 -3.80 -8.54
CA GLU A 226 -7.69 -3.97 -8.84
C GLU A 226 -8.39 -2.61 -8.90
N GLU A 227 -9.46 -2.53 -9.68
CA GLU A 227 -10.35 -1.38 -9.70
C GLU A 227 -10.99 -1.14 -8.33
N VAL A 228 -10.73 0.03 -7.76
CA VAL A 228 -11.42 0.48 -6.55
C VAL A 228 -12.65 1.29 -6.96
N LYS A 229 -13.83 0.66 -6.92
CA LYS A 229 -15.10 1.38 -7.14
C LYS A 229 -15.44 2.20 -5.89
N PHE A 230 -15.56 3.52 -6.03
CA PHE A 230 -15.93 4.43 -4.94
C PHE A 230 -17.46 4.58 -4.86
N GLY A 231 -18.10 4.06 -3.81
CA GLY A 231 -19.55 4.19 -3.60
C GLY A 231 -20.10 3.37 -2.42
N LYS A 232 -21.33 3.68 -1.94
CA LYS A 232 -21.94 3.11 -0.71
C LYS A 232 -22.61 1.73 -0.88
N SER A 233 -22.64 1.14 -2.06
CA SER A 233 -23.38 -0.12 -2.29
C SER A 233 -22.84 -0.85 -3.52
N THR A 234 -21.66 -1.44 -3.42
CA THR A 234 -21.22 -2.43 -4.41
C THR A 234 -20.72 -3.64 -3.66
N ASN A 235 -21.47 -4.74 -3.76
CA ASN A 235 -20.93 -6.08 -3.52
C ASN A 235 -19.58 -6.14 -4.24
N ARG A 236 -18.50 -6.39 -3.50
CA ARG A 236 -17.19 -6.61 -4.13
C ARG A 236 -17.37 -7.78 -5.10
N THR A 237 -17.03 -7.54 -6.37
CA THR A 237 -17.02 -8.60 -7.37
C THR A 237 -16.06 -9.68 -6.89
N THR A 238 -16.56 -10.88 -6.65
CA THR A 238 -15.79 -11.97 -6.05
C THR A 238 -15.03 -12.80 -7.09
N SER A 239 -15.39 -12.69 -8.38
CA SER A 239 -14.67 -13.35 -9.47
C SER A 239 -13.55 -12.45 -10.00
N PRO A 240 -12.30 -12.96 -10.09
CA PRO A 240 -11.21 -12.17 -10.65
C PRO A 240 -11.38 -11.89 -12.15
N GLU A 241 -12.19 -12.67 -12.88
CA GLU A 241 -12.48 -12.45 -14.30
C GLU A 241 -13.38 -11.23 -14.58
N GLU A 242 -14.26 -10.89 -13.64
CA GLU A 242 -15.13 -9.71 -13.73
C GLU A 242 -14.48 -8.47 -13.11
N THR A 243 -13.29 -8.63 -12.52
CA THR A 243 -12.54 -7.56 -11.88
C THR A 243 -11.68 -6.85 -12.92
N ASN A 244 -11.88 -5.53 -13.04
CA ASN A 244 -10.99 -4.70 -13.83
C ASN A 244 -9.65 -4.54 -13.11
N PHE A 245 -8.55 -4.67 -13.85
CA PHE A 245 -7.21 -4.42 -13.35
C PHE A 245 -6.64 -3.17 -14.01
N TYR A 246 -5.83 -2.42 -13.27
CA TYR A 246 -5.07 -1.27 -13.75
C TYR A 246 -3.58 -1.50 -13.52
N LEU A 247 -2.77 -1.06 -14.49
CA LEU A 247 -1.33 -0.89 -14.32
C LEU A 247 -1.06 0.57 -13.98
N LEU A 248 -0.50 0.81 -12.79
CA LEU A 248 0.05 2.11 -12.42
C LEU A 248 1.53 2.13 -12.80
N HIS A 249 1.90 2.97 -13.76
CA HIS A 249 3.26 3.07 -14.28
C HIS A 249 4.13 4.00 -13.43
N LEU A 250 5.09 3.45 -12.68
CA LEU A 250 6.01 4.26 -11.86
C LEU A 250 7.04 5.00 -12.73
N SER A 251 7.34 4.51 -13.93
CA SER A 251 8.17 5.23 -14.90
C SER A 251 7.57 6.59 -15.24
N LEU A 252 6.26 6.64 -15.53
CA LEU A 252 5.55 7.89 -15.79
C LEU A 252 5.42 8.75 -14.53
N LEU A 253 5.25 8.15 -13.35
CA LEU A 253 5.23 8.91 -12.09
C LEU A 253 6.54 9.66 -11.89
N ARG A 254 7.69 9.06 -12.23
CA ARG A 254 8.99 9.74 -12.15
C ARG A 254 9.07 10.95 -13.08
N GLU A 255 8.58 10.83 -14.32
CA GLU A 255 8.51 11.95 -15.26
C GLU A 255 7.60 13.08 -14.73
N TYR A 256 6.45 12.73 -14.13
CA TYR A 256 5.59 13.71 -13.49
C TYR A 256 6.25 14.40 -12.30
N LEU A 257 6.97 13.66 -11.45
CA LEU A 257 7.71 14.25 -10.33
C LEU A 257 8.86 15.14 -10.83
N GLU A 258 9.54 14.78 -11.92
CA GLU A 258 10.52 15.66 -12.53
C GLU A 258 9.87 17.00 -12.93
N GLN A 259 8.73 16.97 -13.62
CA GLN A 259 8.00 18.18 -14.00
C GLN A 259 7.48 18.97 -12.77
N GLU A 260 7.10 18.28 -11.70
CA GLU A 260 6.65 18.90 -10.45
C GLU A 260 7.77 19.75 -9.81
N PHE A 261 8.99 19.24 -9.82
CA PHE A 261 10.14 19.85 -9.13
C PHE A 261 11.16 20.49 -10.08
N ILE A 262 10.91 20.57 -11.39
CA ILE A 262 11.89 21.13 -12.33
C ILE A 262 12.13 22.64 -12.09
N SER A 263 11.15 23.34 -11.52
CA SER A 263 11.19 24.78 -11.28
C SER A 263 12.31 25.22 -10.33
N ILE A 264 12.75 24.35 -9.42
CA ILE A 264 13.82 24.67 -8.47
C ILE A 264 15.22 24.40 -9.02
N LYS A 265 15.35 23.74 -10.17
CA LYS A 265 16.63 23.28 -10.75
C LYS A 265 17.67 24.39 -10.85
N ASP A 266 17.29 25.55 -11.38
CA ASP A 266 18.22 26.67 -11.59
C ASP A 266 18.54 27.44 -10.30
N GLY A 267 17.78 27.20 -9.22
CA GLY A 267 17.98 27.83 -7.92
C GLY A 267 18.82 27.02 -6.94
N LEU A 268 19.18 25.77 -7.27
CA LEU A 268 19.93 24.91 -6.36
C LEU A 268 21.41 25.30 -6.30
N PRO A 269 22.03 25.36 -5.10
CA PRO A 269 23.47 25.58 -4.97
C PRO A 269 24.31 24.31 -5.23
N PHE A 270 23.67 23.20 -5.60
CA PHE A 270 24.26 21.90 -5.92
C PHE A 270 23.59 21.30 -7.17
N GLN A 271 24.15 20.21 -7.70
CA GLN A 271 23.64 19.57 -8.91
C GLN A 271 22.24 18.97 -8.68
N TYR A 272 21.31 19.31 -9.56
CA TYR A 272 19.98 18.69 -9.62
C TYR A 272 20.07 17.22 -10.07
N ASP A 273 19.47 16.33 -9.29
CA ASP A 273 19.35 14.89 -9.48
C ASP A 273 17.93 14.45 -9.11
N LEU A 274 17.21 13.88 -10.09
CA LEU A 274 15.84 13.40 -9.91
C LEU A 274 15.77 12.24 -8.92
N GLU A 275 16.77 11.37 -8.88
CA GLU A 275 16.76 10.20 -8.00
C GLU A 275 16.75 10.63 -6.53
N LYS A 276 17.51 11.67 -6.21
CA LYS A 276 17.57 12.27 -4.88
C LYS A 276 16.30 13.02 -4.52
N ILE A 277 15.63 13.63 -5.50
CA ILE A 277 14.30 14.23 -5.29
C ILE A 277 13.26 13.15 -5.02
N VAL A 278 13.33 12.00 -5.70
CA VAL A 278 12.46 10.85 -5.42
C VAL A 278 12.69 10.34 -3.98
N ASP A 279 13.94 10.25 -3.51
CA ASP A 279 14.27 9.89 -2.13
C ASP A 279 13.64 10.86 -1.10
N ASP A 280 13.72 12.16 -1.36
CA ASP A 280 13.10 13.20 -0.52
C ASP A 280 11.56 13.19 -0.63
N TRP A 281 11.03 12.86 -1.80
CA TRP A 281 9.60 12.74 -2.04
C TRP A 281 8.98 11.57 -1.28
N VAL A 282 9.70 10.44 -1.19
CA VAL A 282 9.27 9.32 -0.35
C VAL A 282 9.30 9.71 1.13
N LEU A 283 10.30 10.47 1.59
CA LEU A 283 10.32 11.03 2.94
C LEU A 283 9.08 11.90 3.20
N MET A 284 8.73 12.81 2.28
CA MET A 284 7.50 13.61 2.37
C MET A 284 6.25 12.72 2.47
N GLY A 285 6.20 11.64 1.70
CA GLY A 285 5.17 10.62 1.77
C GLY A 285 5.01 10.01 3.16
N PHE A 286 6.12 9.61 3.79
CA PHE A 286 6.11 9.04 5.15
C PHE A 286 5.70 10.04 6.24
N LEU A 287 5.87 11.35 6.02
CA LEU A 287 5.37 12.39 6.94
C LEU A 287 3.84 12.53 6.91
N VAL A 288 3.21 12.26 5.77
CA VAL A 288 1.73 12.23 5.66
C VAL A 288 1.16 11.04 6.43
N GLY A 289 1.85 9.92 6.41
CA GLY A 289 1.53 8.76 7.23
C GLY A 289 2.36 7.56 6.88
N ASN A 290 2.43 6.60 7.80
CA ASN A 290 3.02 5.29 7.59
C ASN A 290 2.49 4.32 8.66
N ASP A 291 2.80 3.03 8.51
CA ASP A 291 2.32 1.99 9.43
C ASP A 291 3.06 1.95 10.78
N PHE A 292 4.14 2.72 10.96
CA PHE A 292 5.07 2.60 12.08
C PHE A 292 4.98 3.72 13.11
N ILE A 293 4.60 4.93 12.70
CA ILE A 293 4.57 6.14 13.54
C ILE A 293 3.16 6.75 13.50
N PRO A 294 2.64 7.30 14.61
CA PRO A 294 1.39 8.07 14.59
C PRO A 294 1.47 9.23 13.58
N ASN A 295 0.38 9.45 12.85
CA ASN A 295 0.32 10.53 11.87
C ASN A 295 0.47 11.90 12.55
N LEU A 296 1.15 12.82 11.88
CA LEU A 296 1.22 14.21 12.30
C LEU A 296 -0.20 14.82 12.26
N PRO A 297 -0.61 15.59 13.30
CA PRO A 297 -1.85 16.35 13.26
C PRO A 297 -1.89 17.26 12.02
N ASN A 298 -3.07 17.44 11.44
CA ASN A 298 -3.30 18.31 10.27
C ASN A 298 -2.58 17.91 8.95
N MET A 299 -1.76 16.86 8.95
CA MET A 299 -1.02 16.38 7.78
C MET A 299 -1.72 15.18 7.13
N HIS A 300 -2.96 15.40 6.69
CA HIS A 300 -3.73 14.40 5.96
C HIS A 300 -3.92 14.80 4.50
N ILE A 301 -3.99 13.81 3.60
CA ILE A 301 -4.22 14.05 2.17
C ILE A 301 -5.53 14.79 1.92
N SER A 302 -6.55 14.54 2.74
CA SER A 302 -7.83 15.28 2.65
C SER A 302 -7.71 16.77 2.97
N ASN A 303 -6.59 17.19 3.57
CA ASN A 303 -6.32 18.56 4.01
C ASN A 303 -5.15 19.15 3.20
N ASP A 304 -4.95 18.68 1.97
CA ASP A 304 -3.89 19.12 1.05
C ASP A 304 -2.47 19.03 1.61
N ALA A 305 -2.18 17.97 2.38
CA ALA A 305 -0.85 17.78 2.96
C ALA A 305 0.27 17.67 1.91
N LEU A 306 0.05 16.95 0.80
CA LEU A 306 1.07 16.76 -0.24
C LEU A 306 1.43 18.08 -0.97
N PRO A 307 0.46 18.88 -1.46
CA PRO A 307 0.77 20.20 -2.02
C PRO A 307 1.54 21.10 -1.04
N VAL A 308 1.16 21.10 0.24
CA VAL A 308 1.87 21.86 1.28
C VAL A 308 3.32 21.38 1.38
N LEU A 309 3.54 20.07 1.48
CA LEU A 309 4.88 19.48 1.55
C LEU A 309 5.72 19.83 0.32
N TYR A 310 5.16 19.73 -0.89
CA TYR A 310 5.88 20.05 -2.12
C TYR A 310 6.28 21.52 -2.17
N ASN A 311 5.36 22.43 -1.84
CA ASN A 311 5.64 23.86 -1.80
C ASN A 311 6.69 24.20 -0.74
N THR A 312 6.61 23.59 0.44
CA THR A 312 7.63 23.76 1.48
C THR A 312 8.99 23.23 1.00
N TYR A 313 9.01 22.07 0.36
CA TYR A 313 10.24 21.47 -0.17
C TYR A 313 10.88 22.36 -1.23
N MET A 314 10.09 22.84 -2.20
CA MET A 314 10.57 23.74 -3.25
C MET A 314 11.08 25.08 -2.70
N LYS A 315 10.52 25.56 -1.58
CA LYS A 315 11.01 26.76 -0.89
C LYS A 315 12.30 26.51 -0.12
N VAL A 316 12.41 25.36 0.56
CA VAL A 316 13.53 25.07 1.47
C VAL A 316 14.74 24.54 0.72
N LEU A 317 14.59 23.62 -0.24
CA LEU A 317 15.71 22.92 -0.88
C LEU A 317 16.78 23.87 -1.48
N PRO A 318 16.42 24.97 -2.17
CA PRO A 318 17.41 25.94 -2.67
C PRO A 318 18.23 26.65 -1.58
N THR A 319 17.78 26.62 -0.33
CA THR A 319 18.50 27.23 0.81
C THR A 319 19.45 26.25 1.50
N LEU A 320 19.38 24.97 1.16
CA LEU A 320 20.21 23.91 1.73
C LEU A 320 21.49 23.72 0.93
N ASP A 321 22.44 22.98 1.51
CA ASP A 321 23.70 22.60 0.85
C ASP A 321 23.68 21.21 0.23
N GLY A 322 22.50 20.57 0.17
CA GLY A 322 22.27 19.27 -0.46
C GLY A 322 20.87 18.72 -0.18
N TYR A 323 20.63 17.47 -0.56
CA TYR A 323 19.37 16.74 -0.35
C TYR A 323 19.12 16.38 1.12
N ILE A 324 17.85 16.14 1.49
CA ILE A 324 17.47 15.87 2.87
C ILE A 324 17.75 14.39 3.23
N ASN A 325 17.45 13.48 2.31
CA ASN A 325 17.66 12.05 2.39
C ASN A 325 18.82 11.63 1.47
N GLU A 326 19.86 11.04 2.04
CA GLU A 326 21.04 10.59 1.31
C GLU A 326 21.09 9.06 1.33
N ALA A 327 20.36 8.42 0.39
CA ALA A 327 20.30 6.96 0.24
C ALA A 327 19.82 6.20 1.51
N GLY A 328 18.88 6.80 2.24
CA GLY A 328 18.32 6.26 3.48
C GLY A 328 18.87 6.90 4.75
N ASP A 329 20.00 7.62 4.65
CA ASP A 329 20.54 8.39 5.76
C ASP A 329 19.94 9.81 5.77
N LEU A 330 19.21 10.13 6.85
CA LEU A 330 18.55 11.41 6.99
C LEU A 330 19.53 12.49 7.50
N ASN A 331 19.74 13.53 6.71
CA ASN A 331 20.51 14.69 7.15
C ASN A 331 19.67 15.56 8.10
N LEU A 332 19.84 15.34 9.41
CA LEU A 332 19.02 15.99 10.44
C LEU A 332 19.07 17.52 10.40
N ARG A 333 20.21 18.12 10.05
CA ARG A 333 20.34 19.59 9.97
C ARG A 333 19.49 20.15 8.83
N ARG A 334 19.50 19.50 7.66
CA ARG A 334 18.68 19.89 6.51
C ARG A 334 17.20 19.63 6.77
N PHE A 335 16.90 18.48 7.37
CA PHE A 335 15.54 18.11 7.76
C PHE A 335 14.96 19.08 8.81
N GLU A 336 15.77 19.56 9.75
CA GLU A 336 15.35 20.57 10.73
C GLU A 336 14.85 21.84 10.05
N VAL A 337 15.58 22.37 9.06
CA VAL A 337 15.15 23.58 8.32
C VAL A 337 13.82 23.34 7.60
N PHE A 338 13.64 22.16 7.01
CA PHE A 338 12.37 21.77 6.40
C PHE A 338 11.21 21.73 7.42
N MET A 339 11.44 21.12 8.58
CA MET A 339 10.45 21.04 9.66
C MET A 339 10.14 22.40 10.29
N GLN A 340 11.13 23.31 10.39
CA GLN A 340 10.91 24.68 10.86
C GLN A 340 9.98 25.46 9.93
N GLU A 341 10.10 25.26 8.63
CA GLU A 341 9.19 25.89 7.67
C GLU A 341 7.78 25.29 7.73
N LEU A 342 7.65 23.96 7.87
CA LEU A 342 6.36 23.32 8.12
C LEU A 342 5.69 23.82 9.42
N ALA A 343 6.47 24.04 10.48
CA ALA A 343 5.96 24.53 11.75
C ALA A 343 5.35 25.94 11.63
N LYS A 344 5.89 26.80 10.75
CA LYS A 344 5.28 28.12 10.47
C LYS A 344 3.91 27.96 9.82
N ILE A 345 3.80 27.08 8.83
CA ILE A 345 2.54 26.81 8.12
C ILE A 345 1.50 26.19 9.07
N ASP A 346 1.91 25.28 9.95
CA ASP A 346 0.99 24.72 10.95
C ASP A 346 0.50 25.78 11.95
N MET A 347 1.38 26.72 12.35
CA MET A 347 0.99 27.84 13.21
C MET A 347 0.00 28.79 12.52
N GLU A 348 0.16 29.07 11.23
CA GLU A 348 -0.79 29.87 10.45
C GLU A 348 -2.16 29.17 10.38
N LYS A 349 -2.19 27.88 10.05
CA LYS A 349 -3.43 27.08 10.04
C LYS A 349 -4.12 27.04 11.40
N PHE A 350 -3.34 26.95 12.48
CA PHE A 350 -3.87 27.01 13.83
C PHE A 350 -4.54 28.35 14.12
N GLN A 351 -3.92 29.46 13.73
CA GLN A 351 -4.48 30.80 13.91
C GLN A 351 -5.78 30.99 13.14
N ASP A 352 -5.85 30.51 11.90
CA ASP A 352 -7.07 30.57 11.07
C ASP A 352 -8.20 29.76 11.71
N THR A 353 -7.93 28.51 12.08
CA THR A 353 -8.90 27.64 12.75
C THR A 353 -9.40 28.26 14.06
N TYR A 354 -8.49 28.85 14.83
CA TYR A 354 -8.83 29.52 16.09
C TYR A 354 -9.68 30.78 15.89
N ALA A 355 -9.38 31.57 14.85
CA ALA A 355 -10.16 32.75 14.48
C ALA A 355 -11.59 32.37 14.09
N ASP A 356 -11.75 31.30 13.29
CA ASP A 356 -13.06 30.77 12.89
C ASP A 356 -13.87 30.28 14.11
N LEU A 357 -13.24 29.55 15.02
CA LEU A 357 -13.88 29.08 16.26
C LEU A 357 -14.36 30.27 17.11
N LYS A 358 -13.54 31.31 17.25
CA LYS A 358 -13.93 32.55 17.97
C LYS A 358 -15.05 33.30 17.28
N TYR A 359 -15.02 33.40 15.96
CA TYR A 359 -16.08 34.04 15.19
C TYR A 359 -17.40 33.29 15.36
N PHE A 360 -17.37 31.96 15.35
CA PHE A 360 -18.53 31.12 15.57
C PHE A 360 -19.08 31.24 17.00
N GLU A 361 -18.20 31.26 18.01
CA GLU A 361 -18.58 31.50 19.41
C GLU A 361 -19.25 32.87 19.57
N ALA A 362 -18.70 33.92 18.94
CA ALA A 362 -19.26 35.27 18.97
C ALA A 362 -20.65 35.36 18.32
N LYS A 363 -20.90 34.63 17.22
CA LYS A 363 -22.19 34.61 16.53
C LYS A 363 -23.25 33.76 17.19
N THR A 364 -22.86 32.65 17.83
CA THR A 364 -23.81 31.65 18.34
C THR A 364 -23.94 31.67 19.86
N GLY A 365 -23.04 32.35 20.58
CA GLY A 365 -22.94 32.31 22.04
C GLY A 365 -22.58 30.93 22.60
N ARG A 366 -22.25 29.96 21.74
CA ARG A 366 -21.91 28.58 22.11
C ARG A 366 -20.44 28.34 21.87
N ARG A 367 -19.74 27.81 22.87
CA ARG A 367 -18.39 27.31 22.68
C ARG A 367 -18.44 26.05 21.81
N PRO A 368 -17.72 26.03 20.66
CA PRO A 368 -17.44 24.76 20.01
C PRO A 368 -16.73 23.87 21.04
N ASN A 369 -17.27 22.67 21.29
CA ASN A 369 -16.80 21.69 22.29
C ASN A 369 -17.41 21.79 23.70
N ALA A 370 -18.44 22.63 23.94
CA ALA A 370 -19.14 22.65 25.24
C ALA A 370 -19.80 21.30 25.61
N ASN A 371 -20.15 20.48 24.62
CA ASN A 371 -20.79 19.18 24.80
C ASN A 371 -19.82 17.98 24.71
N GLU A 372 -18.58 18.15 24.25
CA GLU A 372 -17.64 17.03 24.05
C GLU A 372 -16.96 16.56 25.36
N ARG A 373 -17.18 17.26 26.48
CA ARG A 373 -16.67 16.87 27.81
C ARG A 373 -17.72 16.19 28.70
N ARG A 374 -18.89 15.87 28.15
CA ARG A 374 -19.92 15.08 28.84
C ARG A 374 -20.09 13.77 28.10
N ASP A 375 -19.16 12.84 28.31
CA ASP A 375 -19.38 11.39 28.36
C ASP A 375 -18.07 10.68 28.77
#